data_AF-A0A1G6WTC7-F1
#
_entry.id   AF-A0A1G6WTC7-F1
#
_cell.length_a   1.000
_cell.length_b   1.000
_cell.length_c   1.000
_cell.angle_alpha   90.00
_cell.angle_beta   90.00
_cell.angle_gamma   90.00
#
_symmetry.space_group_name_H-M   'P 1'
#
loop_
_entity.id
_entity.type
_entity.pdbx_description
1 polymer ?
#
loop_
_entity_poly.entity_id
_entity_poly.type
_entity_poly.pdbx_seq_one_letter_code
_entity_poly.pdbx_strand_id
1 'polypeptide(L)'
;MTVQNKNSTTTERKTCPYCGDEFSGEKGLRIHMAATHDKQTIETVRCNWCGSPIEVREWKTEQNHYCTRSCGVAWTTYLKIGDRHPKYRDGTSRGQEFRVVAMAVRSRDGECVRCGRVKTSKDERALHVHHIVPEKKAEDPHDPQNLLSVCGGCHQALERLTPKEQLRECDIDSPEQLRLRGEAAELLLKYQKQIEVFASAPDPWPGMFAEAQKHLSQRSE
;
A
#
# COMPACT_ATOMS: atom_id res chain seq x y z
N MET A 1 55.72 -33.30 11.78
CA MET A 1 54.48 -32.88 12.47
C MET A 1 53.36 -32.86 11.43
N THR A 2 52.67 -33.97 11.27
CA THR A 2 51.66 -34.18 10.22
C THR A 2 50.28 -34.06 10.87
N VAL A 3 49.57 -32.99 10.53
CA VAL A 3 48.22 -32.72 11.03
C VAL A 3 47.24 -33.67 10.33
N GLN A 4 46.68 -34.61 11.09
CA GLN A 4 45.57 -35.45 10.60
C GLN A 4 44.27 -34.64 10.67
N ASN A 5 43.76 -34.25 9.51
CA ASN A 5 42.46 -33.64 9.34
C ASN A 5 41.38 -34.73 9.47
N LYS A 6 40.69 -34.77 10.61
CA LYS A 6 39.49 -35.59 10.83
C LYS A 6 38.27 -34.73 10.55
N ASN A 7 37.65 -34.92 9.38
CA ASN A 7 36.28 -34.47 9.15
C ASN A 7 35.53 -35.54 8.33
N SER A 8 35.05 -36.58 9.03
CA SER A 8 34.09 -37.54 8.50
C SER A 8 32.71 -37.13 8.98
N THR A 9 32.02 -36.27 8.24
CA THR A 9 30.59 -36.00 8.47
C THR A 9 29.80 -37.13 7.82
N THR A 10 29.55 -38.19 8.58
CA THR A 10 28.63 -39.26 8.19
C THR A 10 27.22 -38.68 8.19
N THR A 11 26.72 -38.21 7.05
CA THR A 11 25.31 -37.84 6.90
C THR A 11 24.48 -39.08 7.11
N GLU A 12 23.75 -39.16 8.24
CA GLU A 12 22.81 -40.24 8.52
C GLU A 12 21.79 -40.36 7.37
N ARG A 13 21.78 -41.51 6.72
CA ARG A 13 20.73 -41.88 5.77
C ARG A 13 19.41 -42.00 6.51
N LYS A 14 18.32 -41.52 5.90
CA LYS A 14 16.96 -41.57 6.46
C LYS A 14 16.09 -42.44 5.56
N THR A 15 15.27 -43.30 6.16
CA THR A 15 14.44 -44.27 5.44
C THR A 15 12.97 -43.89 5.53
N CYS A 16 12.22 -44.05 4.44
CA CYS A 16 10.78 -43.81 4.44
C CYS A 16 10.03 -44.93 5.20
N PRO A 17 9.18 -44.61 6.19
CA PRO A 17 8.47 -45.61 6.97
C PRO A 17 7.31 -46.29 6.21
N TYR A 18 6.89 -45.78 5.06
CA TYR A 18 5.74 -46.29 4.29
C TYR A 18 6.14 -47.19 3.11
N CYS A 19 7.32 -46.97 2.51
CA CYS A 19 7.78 -47.71 1.33
C CYS A 19 9.20 -48.28 1.47
N GLY A 20 9.96 -47.89 2.50
CA GLY A 20 11.31 -48.39 2.74
C GLY A 20 12.43 -47.71 1.93
N ASP A 21 12.13 -46.69 1.11
CA ASP A 21 13.14 -45.99 0.32
C ASP A 21 14.17 -45.26 1.19
N GLU A 22 15.45 -45.34 0.83
CA GLU A 22 16.56 -44.67 1.54
C GLU A 22 16.94 -43.33 0.89
N PHE A 23 17.15 -42.31 1.73
CA PHE A 23 17.55 -40.97 1.31
C PHE A 23 18.82 -40.54 2.01
N SER A 24 19.67 -39.80 1.30
CA SER A 24 20.94 -39.26 1.80
C SER A 24 20.78 -38.21 2.91
N GLY A 25 19.55 -37.78 3.21
CA GLY A 25 19.24 -36.90 4.32
C GLY A 25 17.77 -36.52 4.40
N GLU A 26 17.42 -35.80 5.45
CA GLU A 26 16.04 -35.46 5.84
C GLU A 26 15.28 -34.62 4.80
N LYS A 27 16.00 -33.78 4.03
CA LYS A 27 15.40 -33.02 2.93
C LYS A 27 14.87 -33.93 1.82
N GLY A 28 15.59 -35.00 1.49
CA GLY A 28 15.18 -35.96 0.46
C GLY A 28 13.96 -36.76 0.90
N LEU A 29 13.97 -37.26 2.14
CA LEU A 29 12.84 -37.98 2.72
C LEU A 29 11.57 -37.11 2.77
N ARG A 30 11.67 -35.85 3.16
CA ARG A 30 10.50 -34.94 3.22
C ARG A 30 9.84 -34.70 1.85
N ILE A 31 10.65 -34.55 0.80
CA ILE A 31 10.14 -34.36 -0.57
C ILE A 31 9.43 -35.64 -1.04
N HIS A 32 10.03 -36.80 -0.79
CA HIS A 32 9.43 -38.09 -1.12
C HIS A 32 8.10 -38.31 -0.39
N MET A 33 8.06 -38.02 0.93
CA MET A 33 6.85 -38.09 1.74
C MET A 33 5.71 -37.25 1.13
N ALA A 34 6.00 -35.99 0.80
CA ALA A 34 5.03 -35.05 0.22
C ALA A 34 4.55 -35.40 -1.21
N ALA A 35 5.33 -36.19 -1.96
CA ALA A 35 5.05 -36.54 -3.35
C ALA A 35 4.36 -37.91 -3.49
N THR A 36 4.69 -38.85 -2.60
CA THR A 36 4.34 -40.28 -2.77
C THR A 36 3.30 -40.75 -1.74
N HIS A 37 3.31 -40.16 -0.55
CA HIS A 37 2.51 -40.62 0.59
C HIS A 37 1.53 -39.57 1.09
N ASP A 38 1.82 -38.30 0.87
CA ASP A 38 0.91 -37.20 1.16
C ASP A 38 -0.04 -37.03 -0.04
N LYS A 39 -1.21 -37.67 0.03
CA LYS A 39 -2.29 -37.42 -0.93
C LYS A 39 -2.70 -35.96 -0.78
N GLN A 40 -2.23 -35.12 -1.69
CA GLN A 40 -2.57 -33.72 -1.70
C GLN A 40 -4.07 -33.57 -1.92
N THR A 41 -4.77 -33.17 -0.87
CA THR A 41 -6.17 -32.73 -0.89
C THR A 41 -6.24 -31.44 -1.69
N ILE A 42 -6.97 -31.50 -2.80
CA ILE A 42 -7.28 -30.35 -3.64
C ILE A 42 -8.68 -29.88 -3.24
N GLU A 43 -8.78 -28.62 -2.85
CA GLU A 43 -10.04 -27.96 -2.52
C GLU A 43 -10.38 -26.90 -3.56
N THR A 44 -11.69 -26.69 -3.78
CA THR A 44 -12.19 -25.62 -4.62
C THR A 44 -12.50 -24.40 -3.77
N VAL A 45 -11.72 -23.34 -3.97
CA VAL A 45 -11.93 -22.01 -3.38
C VAL A 45 -12.43 -21.05 -4.46
N ARG A 46 -12.75 -19.81 -4.09
CA ARG A 46 -13.19 -18.77 -5.05
C ARG A 46 -12.17 -17.66 -5.16
N CYS A 47 -12.05 -17.11 -6.36
CA CYS A 47 -11.28 -15.90 -6.60
C CYS A 47 -11.83 -14.75 -5.75
N ASN A 48 -10.97 -14.13 -4.95
CA ASN A 48 -11.34 -12.99 -4.09
C ASN A 48 -11.84 -11.78 -4.90
N TRP A 49 -11.45 -11.68 -6.18
CA TRP A 49 -11.90 -10.60 -7.07
C TRP A 49 -13.16 -10.96 -7.85
N CYS A 50 -13.13 -11.98 -8.72
CA CYS A 50 -14.25 -12.26 -9.63
C CYS A 50 -15.16 -13.42 -9.21
N GLY A 51 -14.84 -14.15 -8.13
CA GLY A 51 -15.66 -15.25 -7.62
C GLY A 51 -15.57 -16.56 -8.40
N SER A 52 -14.80 -16.59 -9.49
CA SER A 52 -14.55 -17.81 -10.27
C SER A 52 -13.89 -18.89 -9.41
N PRO A 53 -14.25 -20.18 -9.59
CA PRO A 53 -13.66 -21.28 -8.82
C PRO A 53 -12.18 -21.47 -9.18
N ILE A 54 -11.39 -21.82 -8.17
CA ILE A 54 -9.95 -22.10 -8.27
C ILE A 54 -9.65 -23.35 -7.46
N GLU A 55 -8.88 -24.27 -8.03
CA GLU A 55 -8.38 -25.44 -7.30
C GLU A 55 -7.07 -25.10 -6.59
N VAL A 56 -7.02 -25.33 -5.28
CA VAL A 56 -5.85 -25.06 -4.45
C VAL A 56 -5.56 -26.26 -3.56
N ARG A 57 -4.32 -26.36 -3.06
CA ARG A 57 -3.99 -27.35 -2.02
C ARG A 57 -4.66 -26.95 -0.71
N GLU A 58 -5.12 -27.90 0.09
CA GLU A 58 -5.78 -27.65 1.38
C GLU A 58 -5.01 -26.65 2.26
N TRP A 59 -3.70 -26.81 2.44
CA TRP A 59 -2.90 -25.88 3.24
C TRP A 59 -2.83 -24.43 2.71
N LYS A 60 -3.27 -24.19 1.47
CA LYS A 60 -3.31 -22.86 0.87
C LYS A 60 -4.66 -22.17 1.02
N THR A 61 -5.72 -22.87 1.41
CA THR A 61 -7.11 -22.37 1.36
C THR A 61 -7.33 -21.12 2.21
N GLU A 62 -6.53 -20.91 3.26
CA GLU A 62 -6.56 -19.73 4.13
C GLU A 62 -5.93 -18.46 3.49
N GLN A 63 -5.33 -18.56 2.29
CA GLN A 63 -4.70 -17.43 1.61
C GLN A 63 -5.65 -16.76 0.61
N ASN A 64 -5.35 -15.51 0.22
CA ASN A 64 -6.07 -14.89 -0.88
C ASN A 64 -5.74 -15.59 -2.21
N HIS A 65 -6.78 -15.87 -3.01
CA HIS A 65 -6.68 -16.58 -4.28
C HIS A 65 -7.23 -15.76 -5.44
N TYR A 66 -6.54 -15.84 -6.58
CA TYR A 66 -6.89 -15.09 -7.78
C TYR A 66 -6.80 -16.00 -9.00
N CYS A 67 -7.84 -16.00 -9.84
CA CYS A 67 -7.86 -16.82 -11.05
C CYS A 67 -6.86 -16.32 -12.10
N THR A 68 -6.48 -15.04 -12.02
CA THR A 68 -5.50 -14.40 -12.90
C THR A 68 -4.65 -13.39 -12.14
N ARG A 69 -3.49 -13.04 -12.71
CA ARG A 69 -2.67 -11.94 -12.19
C ARG A 69 -3.42 -10.61 -12.19
N SER A 70 -4.29 -10.37 -13.17
CA SER A 70 -5.11 -9.14 -13.21
C SER A 70 -6.07 -9.07 -12.03
N CYS A 71 -6.71 -10.18 -11.63
CA CYS A 71 -7.53 -10.23 -10.42
C CYS A 71 -6.73 -9.94 -9.15
N GLY A 72 -5.50 -10.46 -9.05
CA GLY A 72 -4.62 -10.17 -7.92
C GLY A 72 -4.17 -8.70 -7.85
N VAL A 73 -3.88 -8.09 -9.01
CA VAL A 73 -3.59 -6.64 -9.09
C VAL A 73 -4.81 -5.82 -8.73
N ALA A 74 -5.99 -6.15 -9.24
CA ALA A 74 -7.23 -5.46 -8.95
C ALA A 74 -7.55 -5.50 -7.44
N TRP A 75 -7.47 -6.67 -6.82
CA TRP A 75 -7.64 -6.84 -5.37
C TRP A 75 -6.63 -6.02 -4.56
N THR A 76 -5.35 -6.10 -4.91
CA THR A 76 -4.28 -5.39 -4.18
C THR A 76 -4.42 -3.87 -4.31
N THR A 77 -4.84 -3.38 -5.48
CA THR A 77 -5.08 -1.95 -5.70
C THR A 77 -6.35 -1.49 -5.00
N TYR A 78 -7.42 -2.28 -5.04
CA TYR A 78 -8.66 -2.04 -4.31
C TYR A 78 -8.40 -1.86 -2.80
N LEU A 79 -7.60 -2.75 -2.20
CA LEU A 79 -7.17 -2.65 -0.80
C LEU A 79 -6.20 -1.49 -0.53
N LYS A 80 -5.78 -0.68 -1.50
CA LYS A 80 -4.90 0.47 -1.27
C LYS A 80 -5.63 1.81 -1.25
N ILE A 81 -6.93 1.80 -1.53
CA ILE A 81 -7.75 3.00 -1.67
C ILE A 81 -8.40 3.35 -0.33
N GLY A 82 -8.13 4.57 0.14
CA GLY A 82 -8.79 5.16 1.32
C GLY A 82 -8.74 4.29 2.59
N ASP A 83 -9.92 4.14 3.18
CA ASP A 83 -10.18 3.40 4.42
C ASP A 83 -10.00 1.88 4.30
N ARG A 84 -9.96 1.35 3.08
CA ARG A 84 -9.72 -0.08 2.79
C ARG A 84 -8.27 -0.49 3.02
N HIS A 85 -7.36 0.46 3.18
CA HIS A 85 -5.94 0.16 3.38
C HIS A 85 -5.71 -0.61 4.69
N PRO A 86 -5.00 -1.77 4.69
CA PRO A 86 -4.81 -2.57 5.92
C PRO A 86 -4.15 -1.82 7.09
N LYS A 87 -3.36 -0.79 6.77
CA LYS A 87 -2.71 0.13 7.72
C LYS A 87 -3.51 1.41 8.01
N TYR A 88 -4.73 1.53 7.52
CA TYR A 88 -5.63 2.62 7.88
C TYR A 88 -6.02 2.46 9.34
N ARG A 89 -5.61 3.40 10.20
CA ARG A 89 -5.76 3.25 11.67
C ARG A 89 -6.83 4.13 12.28
N ASP A 90 -7.10 5.31 11.71
CA ASP A 90 -7.84 6.35 12.43
C ASP A 90 -8.33 7.52 11.55
N GLY A 91 -8.32 7.38 10.22
CA GLY A 91 -8.64 8.49 9.32
C GLY A 91 -7.58 9.58 9.20
N THR A 92 -6.44 9.47 9.89
CA THR A 92 -5.30 10.40 9.72
C THR A 92 -4.28 9.92 8.70
N SER A 93 -4.27 8.62 8.40
CA SER A 93 -3.49 8.06 7.30
C SER A 93 -4.15 8.46 5.97
N ARG A 94 -3.71 9.55 5.37
CA ARG A 94 -4.29 10.15 4.14
C ARG A 94 -4.17 9.31 2.85
N GLY A 95 -3.93 8.00 2.98
CA GLY A 95 -3.84 7.04 1.88
C GLY A 95 -2.66 7.26 0.92
N GLN A 96 -2.57 6.40 -0.09
CA GLN A 96 -1.58 6.56 -1.17
C GLN A 96 -1.89 7.80 -2.04
N GLU A 97 -3.15 8.23 -2.08
CA GLU A 97 -3.63 9.32 -2.94
C GLU A 97 -3.09 10.67 -2.52
N PHE A 98 -3.20 11.02 -1.24
CA PHE A 98 -2.63 12.26 -0.73
C PHE A 98 -1.11 12.30 -0.90
N ARG A 99 -0.41 11.16 -0.88
CA ARG A 99 1.04 11.14 -1.14
C ARG A 99 1.37 11.65 -2.55
N VAL A 100 0.57 11.30 -3.55
CA VAL A 100 0.78 11.74 -4.94
C VAL A 100 0.46 13.23 -5.06
N VAL A 101 -0.67 13.67 -4.52
CA VAL A 101 -1.05 15.10 -4.47
C VAL A 101 0.04 15.93 -3.77
N ALA A 102 0.47 15.50 -2.57
CA ALA A 102 1.49 16.20 -1.80
C ALA A 102 2.86 16.22 -2.49
N MET A 103 3.17 15.22 -3.32
CA MET A 103 4.38 15.24 -4.15
C MET A 103 4.26 16.26 -5.28
N ALA A 104 3.11 16.31 -5.97
CA ALA A 104 2.86 17.28 -7.02
C ALA A 104 2.87 18.74 -6.49
N VAL A 105 2.25 18.98 -5.34
CA VAL A 105 2.24 20.29 -4.65
C VAL A 105 3.66 20.72 -4.26
N ARG A 106 4.47 19.83 -3.69
CA ARG A 106 5.88 20.12 -3.38
C ARG A 106 6.72 20.42 -4.61
N SER A 107 6.45 19.74 -5.73
CA SER A 107 7.12 20.02 -6.99
C SER A 107 6.68 21.35 -7.61
N ARG A 108 5.41 21.73 -7.44
CA ARG A 108 4.88 23.04 -7.88
C ARG A 108 5.56 24.17 -7.12
N ASP A 109 5.64 24.04 -5.79
CA ASP A 109 6.11 25.12 -4.93
C ASP A 109 7.65 25.20 -4.86
N GLY A 110 8.34 24.05 -4.85
CA GLY A 110 9.81 23.94 -4.76
C GLY A 110 10.40 24.34 -3.39
N GLU A 111 9.80 25.32 -2.73
CA GLU A 111 10.21 25.90 -1.46
C GLU A 111 9.01 26.19 -0.55
N CYS A 112 9.28 26.66 0.66
CA CYS A 112 8.24 27.09 1.57
C CYS A 112 7.58 28.37 1.05
N VAL A 113 6.34 28.28 0.58
CA VAL A 113 5.62 29.40 -0.07
C VAL A 113 5.61 30.67 0.80
N ARG A 114 5.52 30.52 2.13
CA ARG A 114 5.50 31.68 3.04
C ARG A 114 6.86 32.36 3.27
N CYS A 115 7.97 31.63 3.22
CA CYS A 115 9.26 32.16 3.69
C CYS A 115 10.46 31.87 2.79
N GLY A 116 10.24 31.24 1.63
CA GLY A 116 11.29 30.91 0.66
C GLY A 116 12.27 29.83 1.12
N ARG A 117 12.00 29.13 2.23
CA ARG A 117 12.89 28.05 2.68
C ARG A 117 12.85 26.87 1.70
N VAL A 118 13.96 26.65 1.00
CA VAL A 118 14.19 25.46 0.16
C VAL A 118 14.57 24.25 1.02
N LYS A 119 14.15 23.06 0.60
CA LYS A 119 14.61 21.80 1.21
C LYS A 119 16.05 21.49 0.77
N THR A 120 16.93 21.18 1.73
CA THR A 120 18.29 20.72 1.47
C THR A 120 18.43 19.21 1.65
N SER A 121 19.52 18.63 1.16
CA SER A 121 19.85 17.21 1.38
C SER A 121 20.10 16.86 2.85
N LYS A 122 20.37 17.86 3.70
CA LYS A 122 20.56 17.69 5.15
C LYS A 122 19.24 17.64 5.92
N ASP A 123 18.13 18.04 5.31
CA ASP A 123 16.83 18.03 5.96
C ASP A 123 16.23 16.61 5.95
N GLU A 124 16.05 16.05 7.14
CA GLU A 124 15.49 14.70 7.34
C GLU A 124 14.05 14.56 6.83
N ARG A 125 13.28 15.66 6.82
CA ARG A 125 11.87 15.68 6.43
C ARG A 125 11.64 16.57 5.22
N ALA A 126 10.70 16.17 4.38
CA ALA A 126 10.19 17.04 3.31
C ALA A 126 9.42 18.21 3.90
N LEU A 127 9.22 19.27 3.11
CA LEU A 127 8.26 20.33 3.46
C LEU A 127 6.88 19.72 3.73
N HIS A 128 6.20 20.30 4.71
CA HIS A 128 4.82 19.95 5.02
C HIS A 128 3.92 20.44 3.87
N VAL A 129 2.82 19.73 3.65
CA VAL A 129 1.75 20.18 2.75
C VAL A 129 0.57 20.59 3.61
N HIS A 130 0.38 21.89 3.68
CA HIS A 130 -0.58 22.60 4.52
C HIS A 130 -1.91 22.79 3.79
N HIS A 131 -3.02 22.63 4.51
CA HIS A 131 -4.36 22.91 3.99
C HIS A 131 -4.76 24.36 4.31
N ILE A 132 -5.13 25.14 3.29
CA ILE A 132 -5.60 26.52 3.47
C ILE A 132 -6.96 26.52 4.20
N VAL A 133 -7.91 25.74 3.67
CA VAL A 133 -9.17 25.39 4.32
C VAL A 133 -9.01 24.02 4.98
N PRO A 134 -9.21 23.90 6.31
CA PRO A 134 -9.05 22.64 7.03
C PRO A 134 -9.86 21.50 6.44
N GLU A 135 -9.30 20.29 6.50
CA GLU A 135 -9.87 19.06 5.90
C GLU A 135 -11.34 18.80 6.29
N LYS A 136 -11.72 19.08 7.53
CA LYS A 136 -13.10 18.91 8.01
C LYS A 136 -14.11 19.93 7.45
N LYS A 137 -13.64 20.98 6.77
CA LYS A 137 -14.44 22.12 6.30
C LYS A 137 -14.41 22.30 4.79
N ALA A 138 -13.52 21.60 4.08
CA ALA A 138 -13.41 21.68 2.63
C ALA A 138 -14.23 20.57 1.98
N GLU A 139 -14.85 20.88 0.83
CA GLU A 139 -15.56 19.90 0.00
C GLU A 139 -14.57 18.94 -0.68
N ASP A 140 -13.50 19.50 -1.26
CA ASP A 140 -12.33 18.75 -1.73
C ASP A 140 -11.08 19.22 -0.96
N PRO A 141 -10.81 18.64 0.23
CA PRO A 141 -9.64 18.99 1.04
C PRO A 141 -8.32 18.88 0.27
N HIS A 142 -8.22 17.92 -0.63
CA HIS A 142 -6.98 17.57 -1.31
C HIS A 142 -6.86 18.21 -2.70
N ASP A 143 -7.75 19.14 -3.08
CA ASP A 143 -7.54 19.99 -4.25
C ASP A 143 -6.18 20.70 -4.09
N PRO A 144 -5.25 20.60 -5.06
CA PRO A 144 -4.00 21.36 -5.04
C PRO A 144 -4.17 22.87 -4.81
N GLN A 145 -5.31 23.46 -5.17
CA GLN A 145 -5.64 24.87 -4.91
C GLN A 145 -5.90 25.17 -3.43
N ASN A 146 -6.15 24.14 -2.62
CA ASN A 146 -6.29 24.22 -1.17
C ASN A 146 -4.97 23.89 -0.43
N LEU A 147 -3.87 23.66 -1.15
CA LEU A 147 -2.65 23.08 -0.59
C LEU A 147 -1.41 23.96 -0.82
N LEU A 148 -0.56 24.06 0.21
CA LEU A 148 0.71 24.81 0.18
C LEU A 148 1.88 24.00 0.75
N SER A 149 3.05 24.07 0.12
CA SER A 149 4.28 23.53 0.68
C SER A 149 4.92 24.52 1.64
N VAL A 150 5.12 24.13 2.89
CA VAL A 150 5.65 25.01 3.94
C VAL A 150 6.60 24.28 4.89
N CYS A 151 7.52 25.01 5.52
CA CYS A 151 8.37 24.43 6.57
C CYS A 151 7.57 24.22 7.86
N GLY A 152 8.07 23.39 8.79
CA GLY A 152 7.34 23.07 10.03
C GLY A 152 6.97 24.31 10.87
N GLY A 153 7.84 25.32 10.92
CA GLY A 153 7.55 26.57 11.63
C GLY A 153 6.44 27.40 10.95
N CYS A 154 6.44 27.47 9.62
CA CYS A 154 5.39 28.17 8.88
C CYS A 154 4.06 27.41 8.89
N HIS A 155 4.09 26.08 8.87
CA HIS A 155 2.90 25.24 9.02
C HIS A 155 2.14 25.60 10.30
N GLN A 156 2.83 25.58 11.44
CA GLN A 156 2.23 25.90 12.73
C GLN A 156 1.74 27.36 12.81
N ALA A 157 2.42 28.28 12.13
CA ALA A 157 1.99 29.68 12.08
C ALA A 157 0.68 29.84 11.29
N LEU A 158 0.59 29.22 10.11
CA LEU A 158 -0.58 29.30 9.23
C LEU A 158 -1.81 28.60 9.81
N GLU A 159 -1.65 27.50 10.57
CA GLU A 159 -2.77 26.81 11.26
C GLU A 159 -3.59 27.72 12.19
N ARG A 160 -3.02 28.84 12.64
CA ARG A 160 -3.67 29.81 13.54
C ARG A 160 -4.44 30.90 12.81
N LEU A 161 -4.37 30.94 11.48
CA LEU A 161 -4.93 32.00 10.65
C LEU A 161 -6.15 31.51 9.87
N THR A 162 -7.06 32.44 9.56
CA THR A 162 -8.17 32.14 8.65
C THR A 162 -7.66 31.91 7.22
N PRO A 163 -8.41 31.19 6.35
CA PRO A 163 -8.00 30.96 4.96
C PRO A 163 -7.59 32.24 4.21
N LYS A 164 -8.35 33.33 4.40
CA LYS A 164 -8.07 34.63 3.77
C LYS A 164 -6.76 35.25 4.26
N GLU A 165 -6.48 35.13 5.55
CA GLU A 165 -5.23 35.63 6.14
C GLU A 165 -4.03 34.79 5.70
N GLN A 166 -4.19 33.46 5.59
CA GLN A 166 -3.13 32.58 5.09
C GLN A 166 -2.73 32.91 3.65
N LEU A 167 -3.70 33.14 2.76
CA LEU A 167 -3.45 33.56 1.38
C LEU A 167 -2.66 34.88 1.33
N ARG A 168 -3.09 35.87 2.11
CA ARG A 168 -2.41 37.17 2.23
C ARG A 168 -0.98 37.02 2.77
N GLU A 169 -0.77 36.21 3.80
CA GLU A 169 0.56 35.95 4.39
C GLU A 169 1.51 35.21 3.44
N CYS A 170 0.96 34.50 2.45
CA CYS A 170 1.72 33.76 1.46
C CYS A 170 1.82 34.50 0.12
N ASP A 171 1.38 35.75 0.05
CA ASP A 171 1.36 36.58 -1.17
C ASP A 171 0.60 35.90 -2.34
N ILE A 172 -0.56 35.31 -2.02
CA ILE A 172 -1.46 34.67 -2.98
C ILE A 172 -2.74 35.49 -3.07
N ASP A 173 -2.99 36.06 -4.24
CA ASP A 173 -4.19 36.82 -4.55
C ASP A 173 -5.41 35.92 -4.66
N SER A 174 -5.25 34.73 -5.26
CA SER A 174 -6.35 33.78 -5.44
C SER A 174 -5.91 32.30 -5.47
N PRO A 175 -6.76 31.36 -5.01
CA PRO A 175 -6.46 29.93 -5.05
C PRO A 175 -6.12 29.38 -6.44
N GLU A 176 -6.59 30.01 -7.51
CA GLU A 176 -6.32 29.61 -8.89
C GLU A 176 -4.83 29.70 -9.24
N GLN A 177 -4.05 30.55 -8.57
CA GLN A 177 -2.58 30.60 -8.72
C GLN A 177 -1.92 29.29 -8.29
N LEU A 178 -2.57 28.53 -7.41
CA LEU A 178 -2.10 27.25 -6.89
C LEU A 178 -2.53 26.06 -7.77
N ARG A 179 -3.25 26.27 -8.87
CA ARG A 179 -3.60 25.18 -9.78
C ARG A 179 -2.32 24.52 -10.34
N LEU A 180 -2.27 23.19 -10.30
CA LEU A 180 -1.18 22.44 -10.94
C LEU A 180 -1.18 22.65 -12.46
N ARG A 181 0.02 22.73 -13.04
CA ARG A 181 0.24 22.86 -14.49
C ARG A 181 1.37 21.92 -14.93
N GLY A 182 1.44 21.65 -16.24
CA GLY A 182 2.51 20.84 -16.84
C GLY A 182 2.60 19.42 -16.27
N GLU A 183 3.83 18.92 -16.11
CA GLU A 183 4.12 17.55 -15.68
C GLU A 183 3.45 17.16 -14.35
N ALA A 184 3.36 18.09 -13.39
CA ALA A 184 2.72 17.83 -12.11
C ALA A 184 1.20 17.59 -12.24
N ALA A 185 0.54 18.33 -13.15
CA ALA A 185 -0.87 18.12 -13.45
C ALA A 185 -1.11 16.81 -14.21
N GLU A 186 -0.24 16.50 -15.18
CA GLU A 186 -0.31 15.24 -15.94
C GLU A 186 -0.13 14.01 -15.04
N LEU A 187 0.80 14.07 -14.09
CA LEU A 187 1.03 13.01 -13.12
C LEU A 187 -0.21 12.76 -12.25
N LEU A 188 -0.82 13.82 -11.72
CA LEU A 188 -2.01 13.69 -10.89
C LEU A 188 -3.19 13.15 -11.70
N LEU A 189 -3.40 13.65 -12.92
CA LEU A 189 -4.44 13.18 -13.82
C LEU A 189 -4.26 11.70 -14.17
N LYS A 190 -3.02 11.26 -14.45
CA LYS A 190 -2.72 9.85 -14.74
C LYS A 190 -3.05 8.97 -13.54
N TYR A 191 -2.70 9.42 -12.34
CA TYR A 191 -3.00 8.68 -11.11
C TYR A 191 -4.50 8.63 -10.81
N GLN A 192 -5.22 9.74 -10.98
CA GLN A 192 -6.68 9.81 -10.87
C GLN A 192 -7.36 8.86 -11.86
N LYS A 193 -6.98 8.88 -13.14
CA LYS A 193 -7.50 7.96 -14.15
C LYS A 193 -7.25 6.50 -13.80
N GLN A 194 -6.07 6.19 -13.24
CA GLN A 194 -5.80 4.84 -12.74
C GLN A 194 -6.79 4.47 -11.63
N ILE A 195 -7.00 5.34 -10.64
CA ILE A 195 -7.97 5.10 -9.58
C ILE A 195 -9.40 4.98 -10.12
N GLU A 196 -9.83 5.85 -11.04
CA GLU A 196 -11.17 5.79 -11.64
C GLU A 196 -11.43 4.46 -12.34
N VAL A 197 -10.43 3.91 -13.04
CA VAL A 197 -10.52 2.57 -13.64
C VAL A 197 -10.72 1.49 -12.56
N PHE A 198 -10.18 1.67 -11.36
CA PHE A 198 -10.38 0.75 -10.24
C PHE A 198 -11.68 1.03 -9.44
N ALA A 199 -12.12 2.28 -9.36
CA ALA A 199 -13.36 2.69 -8.69
C ALA A 199 -14.60 2.32 -9.52
N SER A 200 -14.45 2.26 -10.85
CA SER A 200 -15.46 1.75 -11.79
C SER A 200 -15.34 0.25 -12.05
N ALA A 201 -14.31 -0.41 -11.51
CA ALA A 201 -14.21 -1.85 -11.60
C ALA A 201 -15.34 -2.48 -10.76
N PRO A 202 -15.95 -3.58 -11.22
CA PRO A 202 -17.00 -4.25 -10.47
C PRO A 202 -16.49 -4.61 -9.08
N ASP A 203 -17.33 -4.44 -8.07
CA ASP A 203 -17.00 -4.83 -6.70
C ASP A 203 -16.47 -6.28 -6.71
N PRO A 204 -15.35 -6.57 -6.00
CA PRO A 204 -14.96 -7.93 -5.70
C PRO A 204 -16.13 -8.85 -5.32
N TRP A 205 -15.94 -10.15 -5.47
CA TRP A 205 -16.99 -11.12 -5.24
C TRP A 205 -17.61 -10.99 -3.82
N PRO A 206 -18.94 -10.74 -3.70
CA PRO A 206 -19.58 -10.35 -2.44
C PRO A 206 -19.38 -11.31 -1.27
N GLY A 207 -19.15 -12.60 -1.55
CA GLY A 207 -18.95 -13.62 -0.51
C GLY A 207 -17.72 -13.39 0.37
N MET A 208 -16.67 -12.76 -0.15
CA MET A 208 -15.45 -12.42 0.61
C MET A 208 -15.47 -10.98 1.18
N PHE A 209 -16.38 -10.15 0.69
CA PHE A 209 -16.55 -8.77 1.16
C PHE A 209 -17.11 -8.67 2.56
N ALA A 210 -18.07 -9.52 2.91
CA ALA A 210 -18.64 -9.56 4.25
C ALA A 210 -17.59 -9.96 5.32
N GLU A 211 -16.58 -10.75 4.93
CA GLU A 211 -15.49 -11.18 5.80
C GLU A 211 -14.39 -10.09 5.93
N ALA A 212 -14.05 -9.42 4.82
CA ALA A 212 -13.20 -8.24 4.85
C ALA A 212 -13.83 -7.08 5.65
N GLN A 213 -15.15 -6.88 5.54
CA GLN A 213 -15.91 -5.91 6.34
C GLN A 213 -16.01 -6.31 7.82
N LYS A 214 -16.13 -7.60 8.16
CA LYS A 214 -16.06 -8.08 9.56
C LYS A 214 -14.74 -7.70 10.24
N HIS A 215 -13.62 -7.77 9.51
CA HIS A 215 -12.31 -7.32 10.02
C HIS A 215 -12.21 -5.79 10.18
N LEU A 216 -13.01 -5.02 9.43
CA LEU A 216 -13.10 -3.57 9.59
C LEU A 216 -14.03 -3.18 10.76
N SER A 217 -15.13 -3.91 10.98
CA SER A 217 -16.07 -3.66 12.08
C SER A 217 -15.57 -4.15 13.45
N GLN A 218 -14.61 -5.09 13.50
CA GLN A 218 -13.94 -5.51 14.75
C GLN A 218 -12.85 -4.55 15.22
N ARG A 219 -12.57 -3.48 14.46
CA ARG A 219 -11.56 -2.44 14.80
C ARG A 219 -12.17 -1.16 15.37
N SER A 220 -13.50 -1.12 15.48
CA SER A 220 -14.27 0.00 16.05
C SER A 220 -14.73 -0.26 17.50
N GLU A 221 -14.19 -1.28 18.17
CA GLU A 221 -14.29 -1.48 19.62
C GLU A 221 -12.96 -1.15 20.32
#